data_AF-A0A938MKF9-F1
#
_entry.id   AF-A0A938MKF9-F1
#
_cell.length_a   1.000
_cell.length_b   1.000
_cell.length_c   1.000
_cell.angle_alpha   90.00
_cell.angle_beta   90.00
_cell.angle_gamma   90.00
#
_symmetry.space_group_name_H-M   'P 1'
#
loop_
_entity.id
_entity.type
_entity.pdbx_description
1 polymer ?
#
loop_
_entity_poly.entity_id
_entity_poly.type
_entity_poly.pdbx_seq_one_letter_code
_entity_poly.pdbx_strand_id
1 'polypeptide(L)'
;RGLGAKLAKQTVIGMPKYDLDQLIMSKSKENSNITSNNPEAINLAIAENTLKQYALQEVFSKDVADAHLQGFIHLHDLGYPTRVYCSSHSLEYLKKYGLSLQNLDTSSAPAKHARTLTGHLNTFLASMQAYYAGALGVGYINILYAPYVEGMGYEEMRQEAQHLIFSGSQSAFSRGGQTLFLDFNVHTGVPRYLRSVEAIGPGGKYTGRTYGEYEKTARLFTRAMLDVWRAGDHHGHVFAFPKCDLHINDDTFTDPEQYELYQYACQVAGENGTPYFVFDRDEVTLSACCRLRTAIQDNYMIQHPESMRFCGFQNVSINLPQCAYKAGRGKVDALYAHIDKAMDFVI
;
A
#
# COMPACT_ATOMS: atom_id res chain seq x y z
N ARG A 1 -3.99 -32.88 28.81
CA ARG A 1 -4.88 -33.79 28.05
C ARG A 1 -5.96 -34.32 29.01
N GLY A 2 -7.12 -33.67 29.06
CA GLY A 2 -8.23 -34.01 29.96
C GLY A 2 -9.51 -33.33 29.48
N LEU A 3 -10.68 -33.68 30.03
CA LEU A 3 -11.98 -33.11 29.64
C LEU A 3 -12.00 -31.57 29.70
N GLY A 4 -11.35 -30.97 30.70
CA GLY A 4 -11.24 -29.51 30.81
C GLY A 4 -10.55 -28.85 29.61
N ALA A 5 -9.50 -29.47 29.07
CA ALA A 5 -8.83 -28.97 27.86
C ALA A 5 -9.68 -29.17 26.59
N LYS A 6 -10.62 -30.13 26.58
CA LYS A 6 -11.61 -30.28 25.49
C LYS A 6 -12.73 -29.25 25.61
N LEU A 7 -13.20 -28.97 26.82
CA LEU A 7 -14.22 -27.95 27.09
C LEU A 7 -13.69 -26.55 26.79
N ALA A 8 -12.43 -26.25 27.10
CA ALA A 8 -11.80 -24.97 26.74
C ALA A 8 -11.83 -24.71 25.22
N LYS A 9 -11.69 -25.76 24.39
CA LYS A 9 -11.81 -25.67 22.92
C LYS A 9 -13.24 -25.49 22.42
N GLN A 10 -14.22 -25.46 23.30
CA GLN A 10 -15.63 -25.19 22.98
C GLN A 10 -16.07 -23.82 23.53
N THR A 11 -15.11 -22.99 23.98
CA THR A 11 -15.38 -21.62 24.42
C THR A 11 -15.97 -20.82 23.27
N VAL A 12 -17.05 -20.10 23.55
CA VAL A 12 -17.71 -19.23 22.57
C VAL A 12 -17.01 -17.89 22.56
N ILE A 13 -16.53 -17.49 21.38
CA ILE A 13 -16.07 -16.14 21.07
C ILE A 13 -17.27 -15.37 20.54
N GLY A 14 -17.55 -14.18 21.08
CA GLY A 14 -18.79 -13.48 20.76
C GLY A 14 -18.76 -11.99 21.10
N MET A 15 -19.83 -11.32 20.70
CA MET A 15 -20.04 -9.89 20.88
C MET A 15 -21.28 -9.68 21.76
N PRO A 16 -21.24 -8.78 22.76
CA PRO A 16 -22.43 -8.39 23.50
C PRO A 16 -23.52 -7.87 22.55
N LYS A 17 -24.78 -8.23 22.82
CA LYS A 17 -25.92 -7.78 22.01
C LYS A 17 -25.96 -6.25 21.86
N TYR A 18 -25.68 -5.54 22.94
CA TYR A 18 -25.64 -4.07 22.93
C TYR A 18 -24.64 -3.53 21.90
N ASP A 19 -23.42 -4.08 21.85
CA ASP A 19 -22.39 -3.64 20.91
C ASP A 19 -22.77 -3.98 19.47
N LEU A 20 -23.36 -5.17 19.25
CA LEU A 20 -23.86 -5.58 17.93
C LEU A 20 -24.98 -4.65 17.45
N ASP A 21 -25.94 -4.32 18.31
CA ASP A 21 -27.02 -3.37 18.00
C ASP A 21 -26.44 -1.99 17.65
N GLN A 22 -25.42 -1.52 18.37
CA GLN A 22 -24.73 -0.25 18.05
C GLN A 22 -24.02 -0.31 16.69
N LEU A 23 -23.31 -1.40 16.36
CA LEU A 23 -22.63 -1.54 15.06
C LEU A 23 -23.62 -1.55 13.89
N ILE A 24 -24.77 -2.21 14.06
CA ILE A 24 -25.80 -2.26 13.01
C ILE A 24 -26.42 -0.88 12.80
N MET A 25 -26.72 -0.16 13.89
CA MET A 25 -27.46 1.10 13.83
C MET A 25 -26.58 2.34 13.65
N SER A 26 -25.27 2.23 13.87
CA SER A 26 -24.36 3.36 13.84
C SER A 26 -22.99 3.02 13.26
N LYS A 27 -22.36 4.02 12.63
CA LYS A 27 -21.04 3.88 12.03
C LYS A 27 -19.96 3.75 13.11
N SER A 28 -19.16 2.70 13.03
CA SER A 28 -17.95 2.55 13.86
C SER A 28 -16.96 3.71 13.61
N LYS A 29 -16.31 4.18 14.68
CA LYS A 29 -15.24 5.19 14.63
C LYS A 29 -13.84 4.58 14.65
N GLU A 30 -13.72 3.25 14.68
CA GLU A 30 -12.41 2.58 14.76
C GLU A 30 -11.64 2.60 13.43
N ASN A 31 -12.34 2.71 12.29
CA ASN A 31 -11.73 2.71 10.97
C ASN A 31 -12.18 3.93 10.15
N SER A 32 -11.25 4.88 9.94
CA SER A 32 -11.50 6.12 9.20
C SER A 32 -11.75 5.91 7.70
N ASN A 33 -11.36 4.76 7.15
CA ASN A 33 -11.52 4.46 5.72
C ASN A 33 -12.94 3.97 5.38
N ILE A 34 -13.74 3.60 6.38
CA ILE A 34 -15.17 3.36 6.20
C ILE A 34 -15.83 4.73 6.04
N THR A 35 -16.39 5.03 4.88
CA THR A 35 -17.10 6.29 4.64
C THR A 35 -18.55 6.20 5.10
N SER A 36 -19.22 5.06 4.89
CA SER A 36 -20.63 4.81 5.18
C SER A 36 -20.85 3.51 5.98
N ASN A 37 -21.91 3.47 6.80
CA ASN A 37 -22.32 2.24 7.51
C ASN A 37 -23.18 1.37 6.60
N ASN A 38 -22.56 0.71 5.62
CA ASN A 38 -23.22 -0.19 4.69
C ASN A 38 -23.17 -1.66 5.21
N PRO A 39 -23.96 -2.59 4.63
CA PRO A 39 -23.99 -3.98 5.09
C PRO A 39 -22.62 -4.67 5.12
N GLU A 40 -21.74 -4.39 4.15
CA GLU A 40 -20.40 -4.97 4.10
C GLU A 40 -19.48 -4.40 5.18
N ALA A 41 -19.61 -3.11 5.51
CA ALA A 41 -18.89 -2.50 6.62
C ALA A 41 -19.29 -3.13 7.97
N ILE A 42 -20.58 -3.43 8.16
CA ILE A 42 -21.11 -4.12 9.35
C ILE A 42 -20.56 -5.54 9.43
N ASN A 43 -20.66 -6.31 8.34
CA ASN A 43 -20.13 -7.68 8.26
C ASN A 43 -18.63 -7.72 8.57
N LEU A 44 -17.87 -6.79 8.01
CA LEU A 44 -16.44 -6.66 8.26
C LEU A 44 -16.15 -6.36 9.74
N ALA A 45 -16.87 -5.42 10.37
CA ALA A 45 -16.68 -5.08 11.77
C ALA A 45 -16.97 -6.26 12.73
N ILE A 46 -18.02 -7.03 12.44
CA ILE A 46 -18.36 -8.25 13.22
C ILE A 46 -17.26 -9.31 13.08
N ALA A 47 -16.79 -9.54 11.84
CA ALA A 47 -15.72 -10.49 11.55
C ALA A 47 -14.41 -10.08 12.25
N GLU A 48 -14.03 -8.81 12.15
CA GLU A 48 -12.82 -8.27 12.80
C GLU A 48 -12.88 -8.41 14.32
N ASN A 49 -14.02 -8.11 14.95
CA ASN A 49 -14.17 -8.26 16.39
C ASN A 49 -13.92 -9.71 16.84
N THR A 50 -14.54 -10.66 16.14
CA THR A 50 -14.41 -12.10 16.44
C THR A 50 -12.97 -12.58 16.20
N LEU A 51 -12.37 -12.20 15.06
CA LEU A 51 -11.01 -12.59 14.70
C LEU A 51 -9.97 -11.97 15.64
N LYS A 52 -10.18 -10.75 16.13
CA LYS A 52 -9.33 -10.09 17.12
C LYS A 52 -9.32 -10.83 18.45
N GLN A 53 -10.49 -11.23 18.93
CA GLN A 53 -10.59 -12.05 20.13
C GLN A 53 -9.91 -13.42 19.95
N TYR A 54 -10.12 -14.07 18.80
CA TYR A 54 -9.45 -15.32 18.47
C TYR A 54 -7.93 -15.16 18.41
N ALA A 55 -7.42 -14.12 17.77
CA ALA A 55 -5.99 -13.84 17.67
C ALA A 55 -5.33 -13.74 19.05
N LEU A 56 -5.94 -12.97 19.96
CA LEU A 56 -5.41 -12.78 21.31
C LEU A 56 -5.50 -14.02 22.20
N GLN A 57 -6.44 -14.94 21.93
CA GLN A 57 -6.63 -16.14 22.75
C GLN A 57 -5.84 -17.35 22.23
N GLU A 58 -5.70 -17.48 20.91
CA GLU A 58 -5.25 -18.73 20.27
C GLU A 58 -4.04 -18.56 19.36
N VAL A 59 -3.77 -17.35 18.84
CA VAL A 59 -2.64 -17.11 17.92
C VAL A 59 -1.43 -16.59 18.67
N PHE A 60 -1.60 -15.59 19.52
CA PHE A 60 -0.51 -15.01 20.30
C PHE A 60 -0.34 -15.74 21.64
N SER A 61 0.89 -15.73 22.16
CA SER A 61 1.14 -16.21 23.52
C SER A 61 0.38 -15.34 24.53
N LYS A 62 0.07 -15.91 25.69
CA LYS A 62 -0.65 -15.19 26.74
C LYS A 62 0.07 -13.90 27.15
N ASP A 63 1.40 -13.92 27.26
CA ASP A 63 2.17 -12.76 27.71
C ASP A 63 2.13 -11.63 26.66
N VAL A 64 2.16 -11.96 25.37
CA VAL A 64 2.02 -10.98 24.27
C VAL A 64 0.59 -10.41 24.24
N ALA A 65 -0.42 -11.26 24.38
CA ALA A 65 -1.81 -10.83 24.45
C ALA A 65 -2.07 -9.92 25.67
N ASP A 66 -1.55 -10.27 26.84
CA ASP A 66 -1.65 -9.45 28.05
C ASP A 66 -0.91 -8.12 27.88
N ALA A 67 0.26 -8.11 27.25
CA ALA A 67 1.00 -6.88 26.94
C ALA A 67 0.20 -5.94 26.02
N HIS A 68 -0.52 -6.51 25.03
CA HIS A 68 -1.45 -5.75 24.19
C HIS A 68 -2.63 -5.19 24.99
N LEU A 69 -3.31 -6.04 25.76
CA LEU A 69 -4.50 -5.69 26.54
C LEU A 69 -4.19 -4.64 27.62
N GLN A 70 -2.98 -4.64 28.17
CA GLN A 70 -2.50 -3.63 29.13
C GLN A 70 -1.98 -2.36 28.46
N GLY A 71 -1.98 -2.30 27.12
CA GLY A 71 -1.49 -1.17 26.35
C GLY A 71 0.02 -0.96 26.44
N PHE A 72 0.79 -2.00 26.78
CA PHE A 72 2.25 -1.94 26.80
C PHE A 72 2.82 -1.99 25.37
N ILE A 73 2.19 -2.81 24.54
CA ILE A 73 2.36 -2.83 23.09
C ILE A 73 1.01 -2.69 22.39
N HIS A 74 1.01 -2.39 21.10
CA HIS A 74 -0.16 -2.40 20.25
C HIS A 74 0.10 -3.28 19.04
N LEU A 75 -0.53 -4.47 19.00
CA LEU A 75 -0.57 -5.33 17.84
C LEU A 75 -1.57 -4.70 16.86
N HIS A 76 -1.07 -4.24 15.71
CA HIS A 76 -1.94 -3.68 14.67
C HIS A 76 -2.70 -4.80 13.97
N ASP A 77 -3.83 -4.44 13.34
CA ASP A 77 -4.55 -5.31 12.41
C ASP A 77 -4.97 -6.69 12.96
N LEU A 78 -5.16 -6.80 14.29
CA LEU A 78 -5.57 -8.05 14.96
C LEU A 78 -6.87 -8.66 14.43
N GLY A 79 -7.72 -7.86 13.78
CA GLY A 79 -8.92 -8.37 13.08
C GLY A 79 -8.61 -9.22 11.85
N TYR A 80 -7.34 -9.34 11.45
CA TYR A 80 -6.90 -10.05 10.26
C TYR A 80 -5.74 -11.04 10.53
N PRO A 81 -5.88 -11.99 11.47
CA PRO A 81 -4.79 -12.91 11.83
C PRO A 81 -4.35 -13.86 10.71
N THR A 82 -5.16 -13.98 9.65
CA THR A 82 -4.87 -14.81 8.46
C THR A 82 -4.26 -14.03 7.30
N ARG A 83 -3.98 -12.74 7.51
CA ARG A 83 -3.42 -11.84 6.49
C ARG A 83 -2.06 -11.35 6.93
N VAL A 84 -1.25 -10.99 5.93
CA VAL A 84 -0.04 -10.21 6.14
C VAL A 84 -0.38 -8.72 6.14
N TYR A 85 0.49 -7.89 6.71
CA TYR A 85 0.21 -6.46 6.84
C TYR A 85 0.13 -5.74 5.50
N CYS A 86 1.25 -5.47 4.83
CA CYS A 86 1.27 -4.64 3.62
C CYS A 86 2.21 -5.20 2.57
N SER A 87 2.10 -4.72 1.33
CA SER A 87 2.99 -5.14 0.25
C SER A 87 3.20 -4.05 -0.78
N SER A 88 4.33 -4.12 -1.49
CA SER A 88 4.56 -3.35 -2.71
C SER A 88 4.80 -4.31 -3.87
N HIS A 89 4.23 -3.95 -5.02
CA HIS A 89 4.19 -4.76 -6.21
C HIS A 89 4.72 -4.00 -7.43
N SER A 90 5.25 -4.75 -8.39
CA SER A 90 5.62 -4.23 -9.70
C SER A 90 4.52 -4.50 -10.73
N LEU A 91 4.24 -3.48 -11.56
CA LEU A 91 3.32 -3.60 -12.70
C LEU A 91 3.84 -4.59 -13.75
N GLU A 92 5.15 -4.82 -13.83
CA GLU A 92 5.79 -5.68 -14.82
C GLU A 92 5.26 -7.11 -14.79
N TYR A 93 4.88 -7.62 -13.62
CA TYR A 93 4.31 -8.94 -13.51
C TYR A 93 3.02 -9.07 -14.34
N LEU A 94 2.13 -8.08 -14.25
CA LEU A 94 0.88 -8.06 -15.01
C LEU A 94 1.12 -7.83 -16.50
N LYS A 95 2.14 -7.02 -16.84
CA LYS A 95 2.54 -6.82 -18.24
C LYS A 95 3.07 -8.11 -18.85
N LYS A 96 3.91 -8.87 -18.14
CA LYS A 96 4.57 -10.07 -18.65
C LYS A 96 3.66 -11.29 -18.69
N TYR A 97 2.87 -11.51 -17.65
CA TYR A 97 2.10 -12.74 -17.47
C TYR A 97 0.59 -12.57 -17.63
N GLY A 98 0.10 -11.33 -17.75
CA GLY A 98 -1.33 -11.04 -17.75
C GLY A 98 -1.92 -11.19 -16.34
N LEU A 99 -3.20 -11.56 -16.27
CA LEU A 99 -3.93 -11.70 -15.02
C LEU A 99 -4.41 -13.14 -14.87
N SER A 100 -3.82 -13.87 -13.93
CA SER A 100 -4.24 -15.21 -13.54
C SER A 100 -4.14 -15.31 -12.02
N LEU A 101 -5.29 -15.37 -11.35
CA LEU A 101 -5.40 -15.39 -9.90
C LEU A 101 -6.25 -16.57 -9.47
N GLN A 102 -5.88 -17.23 -8.37
CA GLN A 102 -6.54 -18.47 -7.92
C GLN A 102 -8.01 -18.28 -7.53
N ASN A 103 -8.40 -17.05 -7.14
CA ASN A 103 -9.76 -16.71 -6.76
C ASN A 103 -10.65 -16.30 -7.95
N LEU A 104 -10.14 -16.36 -9.19
CA LEU A 104 -10.87 -16.00 -10.39
C LEU A 104 -10.96 -17.20 -11.34
N ASP A 105 -12.17 -17.47 -11.85
CA ASP A 105 -12.41 -18.55 -12.82
C ASP A 105 -11.88 -18.21 -14.22
N THR A 106 -11.64 -16.93 -14.49
CA THR A 106 -11.17 -16.43 -15.79
C THR A 106 -9.75 -15.90 -15.67
N SER A 107 -8.97 -16.08 -16.75
CA SER A 107 -7.62 -15.53 -16.87
C SER A 107 -7.52 -14.68 -18.14
N SER A 108 -6.64 -13.67 -18.08
CA SER A 108 -6.39 -12.77 -19.20
C SER A 108 -4.93 -12.86 -19.62
N ALA A 109 -4.70 -12.94 -20.93
CA ALA A 109 -3.36 -12.78 -21.51
C ALA A 109 -2.84 -11.36 -21.27
N PRO A 110 -1.51 -11.11 -21.39
CA PRO A 110 -0.93 -9.78 -21.32
C PRO A 110 -1.68 -8.68 -22.09
N ALA A 111 -1.90 -7.54 -21.44
CA ALA A 111 -2.63 -6.41 -22.01
C ALA A 111 -1.90 -5.82 -23.22
N LYS A 112 -2.63 -5.50 -24.31
CA LYS A 112 -2.09 -4.85 -25.51
C LYS A 112 -2.31 -3.33 -25.55
N HIS A 113 -3.13 -2.79 -24.65
CA HIS A 113 -3.45 -1.37 -24.59
C HIS A 113 -3.43 -0.88 -23.13
N ALA A 114 -3.13 0.40 -22.94
CA ALA A 114 -3.02 1.06 -21.63
C ALA A 114 -4.27 0.81 -20.78
N ARG A 115 -5.45 1.10 -21.32
CA ARG A 115 -6.73 0.89 -20.62
C ARG A 115 -6.96 -0.53 -20.13
N THR A 116 -6.59 -1.53 -20.92
CA THR A 116 -6.66 -2.95 -20.51
C THR A 116 -5.66 -3.26 -19.40
N LEU A 117 -4.46 -2.68 -19.44
CA LEU A 117 -3.46 -2.84 -18.38
C LEU A 117 -3.95 -2.21 -17.06
N THR A 118 -4.58 -1.03 -17.11
CA THR A 118 -5.23 -0.43 -15.94
C THR A 118 -6.31 -1.35 -15.38
N GLY A 119 -7.13 -1.96 -16.24
CA GLY A 119 -8.12 -2.96 -15.82
C GLY A 119 -7.49 -4.17 -15.11
N HIS A 120 -6.39 -4.72 -15.65
CA HIS A 120 -5.66 -5.81 -15.00
C HIS A 120 -5.11 -5.39 -13.64
N LEU A 121 -4.52 -4.19 -13.54
CA LEU A 121 -3.99 -3.66 -12.29
C LEU A 121 -5.10 -3.49 -11.25
N ASN A 122 -6.24 -2.92 -11.63
CA ASN A 122 -7.37 -2.73 -10.72
C ASN A 122 -7.89 -4.08 -10.18
N THR A 123 -8.12 -5.06 -11.06
CA THR A 123 -8.57 -6.40 -10.65
C THR A 123 -7.53 -7.11 -9.78
N PHE A 124 -6.24 -6.95 -10.09
CA PHE A 124 -5.15 -7.47 -9.27
C PHE A 124 -5.18 -6.87 -7.86
N LEU A 125 -5.20 -5.54 -7.74
CA LEU A 125 -5.17 -4.85 -6.45
C LEU A 125 -6.43 -5.16 -5.61
N ALA A 126 -7.61 -5.18 -6.23
CA ALA A 126 -8.85 -5.55 -5.57
C ALA A 126 -8.80 -6.99 -5.02
N SER A 127 -8.22 -7.92 -5.79
CA SER A 127 -8.05 -9.31 -5.35
C SER A 127 -7.00 -9.45 -4.25
N MET A 128 -5.90 -8.70 -4.33
CA MET A 128 -4.84 -8.73 -3.30
C MET A 128 -5.32 -8.21 -1.96
N GLN A 129 -6.28 -7.26 -1.92
CA GLN A 129 -6.84 -6.75 -0.66
C GLN A 129 -7.45 -7.84 0.25
N ALA A 130 -7.81 -9.01 -0.29
CA ALA A 130 -8.27 -10.14 0.51
C ALA A 130 -7.15 -10.79 1.35
N TYR A 131 -5.89 -10.59 0.98
CA TYR A 131 -4.71 -11.22 1.58
C TYR A 131 -3.84 -10.26 2.40
N TYR A 132 -4.07 -8.95 2.28
CA TYR A 132 -3.33 -7.91 3.01
C TYR A 132 -4.27 -7.10 3.92
N ALA A 133 -3.81 -6.80 5.13
CA ALA A 133 -4.56 -5.99 6.10
C ALA A 133 -4.46 -4.48 5.83
N GLY A 134 -3.26 -4.04 5.45
CA GLY A 134 -2.87 -2.66 5.20
C GLY A 134 -2.69 -2.33 3.72
N ALA A 135 -1.75 -1.43 3.42
CA ALA A 135 -1.62 -0.82 2.09
C ALA A 135 -0.99 -1.73 1.03
N LEU A 136 -1.35 -1.46 -0.22
CA LEU A 136 -0.73 -2.02 -1.42
C LEU A 136 -0.07 -0.91 -2.23
N GLY A 137 1.26 -0.98 -2.34
CA GLY A 137 2.05 -0.08 -3.16
C GLY A 137 2.24 -0.61 -4.58
N VAL A 138 2.27 0.29 -5.56
CA VAL A 138 2.72 -0.01 -6.93
C VAL A 138 3.96 0.81 -7.22
N GLY A 139 5.07 0.10 -7.47
CA GLY A 139 6.39 0.69 -7.73
C GLY A 139 6.51 1.28 -9.14
N TYR A 140 7.26 2.38 -9.28
CA TYR A 140 7.71 2.93 -10.57
C TYR A 140 6.59 3.13 -11.61
N ILE A 141 5.39 3.48 -11.18
CA ILE A 141 4.19 3.35 -12.01
C ILE A 141 4.33 4.15 -13.31
N ASN A 142 4.88 5.36 -13.28
CA ASN A 142 5.03 6.20 -14.46
C ASN A 142 6.05 5.63 -15.47
N ILE A 143 7.11 4.98 -14.98
CA ILE A 143 8.18 4.41 -15.81
C ILE A 143 7.71 3.09 -16.42
N LEU A 144 7.15 2.19 -15.62
CA LEU A 144 6.71 0.88 -16.08
C LEU A 144 5.50 0.99 -17.01
N TYR A 145 4.69 2.05 -16.88
CA TYR A 145 3.56 2.31 -17.77
C TYR A 145 3.99 3.02 -19.07
N ALA A 146 5.15 3.69 -19.11
CA ALA A 146 5.61 4.49 -20.26
C ALA A 146 5.54 3.76 -21.62
N PRO A 147 5.91 2.46 -21.75
CA PRO A 147 5.79 1.73 -23.02
C PRO A 147 4.35 1.62 -23.57
N TYR A 148 3.33 1.79 -22.74
CA TYR A 148 1.92 1.73 -23.13
C TYR A 148 1.33 3.08 -23.56
N VAL A 149 2.02 4.18 -23.27
CA VAL A 149 1.60 5.56 -23.60
C VAL A 149 2.56 6.25 -24.55
N GLU A 150 3.59 5.55 -25.01
CA GLU A 150 4.52 6.01 -26.05
C GLU A 150 3.76 6.41 -27.33
N GLY A 151 4.05 7.61 -27.85
CA GLY A 151 3.46 8.11 -29.08
C GLY A 151 2.05 8.71 -28.94
N MET A 152 1.45 8.67 -27.74
CA MET A 152 0.18 9.36 -27.47
C MET A 152 0.36 10.88 -27.41
N GLY A 153 -0.67 11.62 -27.83
CA GLY A 153 -0.75 13.05 -27.55
C GLY A 153 -0.95 13.33 -26.06
N TYR A 154 -0.64 14.55 -25.60
CA TYR A 154 -0.73 14.90 -24.18
C TYR A 154 -2.13 14.70 -23.59
N GLU A 155 -3.19 15.09 -24.31
CA GLU A 155 -4.57 14.91 -23.83
C GLU A 155 -4.95 13.43 -23.72
N GLU A 156 -4.50 12.58 -24.64
CA GLU A 156 -4.74 11.13 -24.56
C GLU A 156 -4.00 10.53 -23.36
N MET A 157 -2.74 10.92 -23.16
CA MET A 157 -1.92 10.51 -22.03
C MET A 157 -2.53 10.96 -20.69
N ARG A 158 -3.05 12.19 -20.61
CA ARG A 158 -3.77 12.72 -19.45
C ARG A 158 -5.07 11.98 -19.20
N GLN A 159 -5.79 11.57 -20.25
CA GLN A 159 -6.98 10.74 -20.11
C GLN A 159 -6.67 9.34 -19.56
N GLU A 160 -5.57 8.73 -19.98
CA GLU A 160 -5.13 7.44 -19.43
C GLU A 160 -4.63 7.58 -17.98
N ALA A 161 -3.93 8.67 -17.64
CA ALA A 161 -3.57 9.00 -16.26
C ALA A 161 -4.82 9.19 -15.38
N GLN A 162 -5.83 9.90 -15.89
CA GLN A 162 -7.11 10.07 -15.22
C GLN A 162 -7.79 8.72 -14.98
N HIS A 163 -7.88 7.88 -16.01
CA HIS A 163 -8.47 6.55 -15.88
C HIS A 163 -7.76 5.70 -14.82
N LEU A 164 -6.43 5.72 -14.80
CA LEU A 164 -5.60 5.00 -13.83
C LEU A 164 -5.83 5.47 -12.39
N ILE A 165 -5.78 6.78 -12.14
CA ILE A 165 -5.95 7.36 -10.80
C ILE A 165 -7.39 7.13 -10.29
N PHE A 166 -8.39 7.41 -11.12
CA PHE A 166 -9.80 7.20 -10.74
C PHE A 166 -10.09 5.73 -10.44
N SER A 167 -9.55 4.79 -11.24
CA SER A 167 -9.70 3.35 -11.01
C SER A 167 -9.15 2.91 -9.66
N GLY A 168 -8.01 3.46 -9.22
CA GLY A 168 -7.47 3.21 -7.88
C GLY A 168 -8.30 3.86 -6.75
N SER A 169 -8.77 5.09 -6.98
CA SER A 169 -9.48 5.90 -5.97
C SER A 169 -10.91 5.43 -5.67
N GLN A 170 -11.61 4.86 -6.66
CA GLN A 170 -13.02 4.50 -6.59
C GLN A 170 -13.22 2.99 -6.35
N SER A 171 -12.42 2.43 -5.44
CA SER A 171 -12.35 0.99 -5.17
C SER A 171 -13.19 0.53 -3.96
N ALA A 172 -14.07 1.41 -3.45
CA ALA A 172 -14.93 1.14 -2.29
C ALA A 172 -16.02 0.08 -2.52
N PHE A 173 -16.01 -0.63 -3.64
CA PHE A 173 -16.83 -1.82 -3.89
C PHE A 173 -16.17 -3.11 -3.37
N SER A 174 -14.92 -3.04 -2.92
CA SER A 174 -14.15 -4.19 -2.45
C SER A 174 -14.39 -4.44 -0.94
N ARG A 175 -13.39 -4.96 -0.22
CA ARG A 175 -13.48 -5.43 1.16
C ARG A 175 -14.17 -4.43 2.11
N GLY A 176 -15.32 -4.83 2.66
CA GLY A 176 -16.06 -4.08 3.67
C GLY A 176 -16.55 -2.70 3.21
N GLY A 177 -16.64 -2.49 1.90
CA GLY A 177 -17.07 -1.21 1.33
C GLY A 177 -16.06 -0.06 1.52
N GLN A 178 -14.77 -0.38 1.71
CA GLN A 178 -13.70 0.59 1.92
C GLN A 178 -12.86 0.76 0.65
N THR A 179 -12.43 1.98 0.36
CA THR A 179 -11.42 2.24 -0.68
C THR A 179 -10.14 1.48 -0.36
N LEU A 180 -9.50 0.90 -1.38
CA LEU A 180 -8.18 0.28 -1.27
C LEU A 180 -7.17 1.31 -0.75
N PHE A 181 -6.42 0.95 0.28
CA PHE A 181 -5.26 1.74 0.69
C PHE A 181 -4.16 1.51 -0.35
N LEU A 182 -4.02 2.45 -1.28
CA LEU A 182 -3.08 2.35 -2.41
C LEU A 182 -2.06 3.46 -2.41
N ASP A 183 -0.82 3.11 -2.71
CA ASP A 183 0.28 4.04 -2.92
C ASP A 183 0.84 3.86 -4.34
N PHE A 184 0.92 4.93 -5.12
CA PHE A 184 1.56 4.95 -6.43
C PHE A 184 2.91 5.66 -6.30
N ASN A 185 3.98 4.88 -6.48
CA ASN A 185 5.36 5.39 -6.43
C ASN A 185 5.70 5.94 -7.82
N VAL A 186 5.83 7.26 -7.91
CA VAL A 186 6.08 8.02 -9.13
C VAL A 186 7.47 8.62 -9.05
N HIS A 187 8.23 8.63 -10.14
CA HIS A 187 9.58 9.19 -10.17
C HIS A 187 9.68 10.37 -11.13
N THR A 188 10.53 11.34 -10.79
CA THR A 188 10.80 12.51 -11.65
C THR A 188 11.57 12.16 -12.93
N GLY A 189 12.23 11.01 -12.97
CA GLY A 189 12.96 10.47 -14.12
C GLY A 189 13.26 8.99 -13.93
N VAL A 190 13.94 8.36 -14.89
CA VAL A 190 14.28 6.93 -14.80
C VAL A 190 15.53 6.77 -13.93
N PRO A 191 15.45 6.08 -12.77
CA PRO A 191 16.61 5.91 -11.90
C PRO A 191 17.74 5.17 -12.62
N ARG A 192 18.99 5.52 -12.29
CA ARG A 192 20.20 4.98 -12.95
C ARG A 192 20.20 3.46 -13.09
N TYR A 193 19.74 2.74 -12.07
CA TYR A 193 19.70 1.28 -12.04
C TYR A 193 18.62 0.65 -12.93
N LEU A 194 17.57 1.40 -13.31
CA LEU A 194 16.55 0.94 -14.26
C LEU A 194 16.85 1.35 -15.71
N ARG A 195 17.73 2.34 -15.94
CA ARG A 195 17.97 2.87 -17.29
C ARG A 195 18.37 1.81 -18.31
N SER A 196 19.17 0.81 -17.92
CA SER A 196 19.65 -0.25 -18.81
C SER A 196 18.73 -1.47 -18.86
N VAL A 197 17.65 -1.51 -18.08
CA VAL A 197 16.75 -2.67 -18.02
C VAL A 197 15.85 -2.66 -19.26
N GLU A 198 15.72 -3.81 -19.91
CA GLU A 198 14.89 -3.98 -21.10
C GLU A 198 13.41 -3.77 -20.76
N ALA A 199 12.73 -2.90 -21.51
CA ALA A 199 11.35 -2.54 -21.22
C ALA A 199 10.36 -3.56 -21.79
N ILE A 200 9.44 -4.04 -20.95
CA ILE A 200 8.31 -4.85 -21.36
C ILE A 200 7.22 -3.92 -21.90
N GLY A 201 6.59 -4.28 -23.00
CA GLY A 201 5.55 -3.49 -23.65
C GLY A 201 4.25 -4.25 -23.85
N PRO A 202 3.36 -3.71 -24.70
CA PRO A 202 2.11 -4.34 -25.08
C PRO A 202 2.21 -5.82 -25.45
N GLY A 203 1.30 -6.62 -24.91
CA GLY A 203 1.23 -8.07 -25.15
C GLY A 203 2.33 -8.87 -24.43
N GLY A 204 3.00 -8.28 -23.44
CA GLY A 204 4.00 -8.98 -22.60
C GLY A 204 5.31 -9.26 -23.31
N LYS A 205 5.58 -8.54 -24.40
CA LYS A 205 6.81 -8.67 -25.18
C LYS A 205 7.79 -7.58 -24.78
N TYR A 206 9.07 -7.90 -24.79
CA TYR A 206 10.09 -6.86 -24.74
C TYR A 206 9.99 -5.96 -25.98
N THR A 207 10.21 -4.67 -25.77
CA THR A 207 10.09 -3.64 -26.80
C THR A 207 11.32 -3.54 -27.70
N GLY A 208 12.44 -4.17 -27.30
CA GLY A 208 13.76 -3.96 -27.90
C GLY A 208 14.42 -2.64 -27.49
N ARG A 209 13.78 -1.87 -26.59
CA ARG A 209 14.28 -0.63 -25.97
C ARG A 209 14.42 -0.84 -24.47
N THR A 210 15.28 -0.05 -23.85
CA THR A 210 15.46 0.01 -22.40
C THR A 210 14.54 1.05 -21.75
N TYR A 211 14.31 0.96 -20.44
CA TYR A 211 13.52 1.98 -19.73
C TYR A 211 14.15 3.38 -19.80
N GLY A 212 15.48 3.50 -19.88
CA GLY A 212 16.14 4.78 -20.08
C GLY A 212 15.76 5.46 -21.41
N GLU A 213 15.50 4.67 -22.45
CA GLU A 213 15.03 5.20 -23.73
C GLU A 213 13.56 5.67 -23.69
N TYR A 214 12.82 5.34 -22.64
CA TYR A 214 11.46 5.84 -22.38
C TYR A 214 11.43 7.04 -21.42
N GLU A 215 12.57 7.58 -21.01
CA GLU A 215 12.66 8.63 -19.99
C GLU A 215 11.80 9.87 -20.30
N LYS A 216 11.82 10.34 -21.56
CA LYS A 216 10.97 11.46 -21.99
C LYS A 216 9.48 11.18 -21.81
N THR A 217 9.04 9.98 -22.17
CA THR A 217 7.64 9.55 -22.08
C THR A 217 7.21 9.33 -20.64
N ALA A 218 8.09 8.72 -19.82
CA ALA A 218 7.85 8.55 -18.39
C ALA A 218 7.69 9.90 -17.67
N ARG A 219 8.52 10.90 -18.02
CA ARG A 219 8.43 12.28 -17.50
C ARG A 219 7.14 12.98 -17.93
N LEU A 220 6.76 12.86 -19.20
CA LEU A 220 5.51 13.44 -19.70
C LEU A 220 4.30 12.80 -19.01
N PHE A 221 4.34 11.49 -18.76
CA PHE A 221 3.29 10.79 -18.04
C PHE A 221 3.24 11.20 -16.56
N THR A 222 4.40 11.39 -15.90
CA THR A 222 4.45 11.99 -14.54
C THR A 222 3.74 13.33 -14.50
N ARG A 223 4.00 14.21 -15.47
CA ARG A 223 3.32 15.52 -15.56
C ARG A 223 1.80 15.35 -15.70
N ALA A 224 1.36 14.46 -16.59
CA ALA A 224 -0.05 14.17 -16.81
C ALA A 224 -0.74 13.61 -15.56
N MET A 225 -0.06 12.75 -14.79
CA MET A 225 -0.55 12.24 -13.51
C MET A 225 -0.65 13.36 -12.45
N LEU A 226 0.36 14.22 -12.34
CA LEU A 226 0.34 15.38 -11.43
C LEU A 226 -0.79 16.35 -11.76
N ASP A 227 -1.08 16.59 -13.04
CA ASP A 227 -2.22 17.42 -13.45
C ASP A 227 -3.56 16.86 -12.96
N VAL A 228 -3.73 15.53 -12.99
CA VAL A 228 -4.95 14.87 -12.48
C VAL A 228 -5.02 15.00 -10.96
N TRP A 229 -3.93 14.72 -10.23
CA TRP A 229 -3.89 14.89 -8.77
C TRP A 229 -4.10 16.34 -8.34
N ARG A 230 -3.59 17.30 -9.11
CA ARG A 230 -3.79 18.73 -8.89
C ARG A 230 -5.25 19.13 -9.06
N ALA A 231 -5.90 18.64 -10.13
CA ALA A 231 -7.30 18.94 -10.43
C ALA A 231 -8.28 18.35 -9.41
N GLY A 232 -7.96 17.18 -8.83
CA GLY A 232 -8.83 16.49 -7.88
C GLY A 232 -10.00 15.76 -8.54
N ASP A 233 -10.98 15.38 -7.72
CA ASP A 233 -12.23 14.78 -8.18
C ASP A 233 -13.13 15.79 -8.92
N HIS A 234 -14.36 15.40 -9.28
CA HIS A 234 -15.30 16.29 -9.96
C HIS A 234 -15.61 17.59 -9.19
N HIS A 235 -15.45 17.59 -7.86
CA HIS A 235 -15.65 18.74 -6.99
C HIS A 235 -14.34 19.47 -6.65
N GLY A 236 -13.21 19.03 -7.21
CA GLY A 236 -11.88 19.53 -6.89
C GLY A 236 -11.34 19.02 -5.56
N HIS A 237 -11.95 18.00 -4.94
CA HIS A 237 -11.41 17.41 -3.73
C HIS A 237 -10.18 16.55 -4.05
N VAL A 238 -9.22 16.56 -3.13
CA VAL A 238 -8.01 15.75 -3.25
C VAL A 238 -8.33 14.26 -3.16
N PHE A 239 -7.58 13.46 -3.91
CA PHE A 239 -7.64 12.02 -3.82
C PHE A 239 -6.97 11.54 -2.53
N ALA A 240 -7.71 10.84 -1.67
CA ALA A 240 -7.12 10.15 -0.53
C ALA A 240 -6.24 8.96 -0.98
N PHE A 241 -6.65 8.30 -2.06
CA PHE A 241 -5.96 7.19 -2.72
C PHE A 241 -6.16 7.25 -4.25
N PRO A 242 -5.26 6.68 -5.06
CA PRO A 242 -3.92 6.25 -4.66
C PRO A 242 -3.10 7.48 -4.23
N LYS A 243 -2.31 7.34 -3.17
CA LYS A 243 -1.37 8.37 -2.76
C LYS A 243 -0.33 8.55 -3.85
N CYS A 244 0.03 9.81 -4.13
CA CYS A 244 1.17 10.12 -4.98
C CYS A 244 2.41 10.18 -4.09
N ASP A 245 3.20 9.11 -4.10
CA ASP A 245 4.53 9.10 -3.49
C ASP A 245 5.53 9.48 -4.58
N LEU A 246 5.90 10.76 -4.64
CA LEU A 246 6.83 11.30 -5.62
C LEU A 246 8.28 11.15 -5.11
N HIS A 247 9.03 10.30 -5.79
CA HIS A 247 10.42 10.02 -5.51
C HIS A 247 11.35 11.07 -6.13
N ILE A 248 12.24 11.59 -5.30
CA ILE A 248 13.26 12.60 -5.61
C ILE A 248 14.63 12.01 -5.30
N ASN A 249 15.56 12.13 -6.23
CA ASN A 249 16.96 11.72 -6.06
C ASN A 249 17.91 12.82 -6.55
N ASP A 250 19.22 12.56 -6.54
CA ASP A 250 20.22 13.53 -7.00
C ASP A 250 20.06 13.93 -8.48
N ASP A 251 19.56 13.01 -9.33
CA ASP A 251 19.30 13.32 -10.74
C ASP A 251 18.17 14.36 -10.86
N THR A 252 17.21 14.37 -9.93
CA THR A 252 16.13 15.37 -9.88
C THR A 252 16.65 16.80 -9.77
N PHE A 253 17.78 17.02 -9.08
CA PHE A 253 18.35 18.35 -8.88
C PHE A 253 19.39 18.74 -9.94
N THR A 254 19.86 17.77 -10.73
CA THR A 254 20.93 17.99 -11.73
C THR A 254 20.43 17.96 -13.16
N ASP A 255 19.36 17.22 -13.46
CA ASP A 255 18.65 17.24 -14.74
C ASP A 255 17.62 18.39 -14.75
N PRO A 256 17.74 19.39 -15.64
CA PRO A 256 16.82 20.53 -15.70
C PRO A 256 15.35 20.14 -15.94
N GLU A 257 15.06 19.10 -16.72
CA GLU A 257 13.69 18.67 -17.01
C GLU A 257 13.08 17.95 -15.80
N GLN A 258 13.88 17.17 -15.06
CA GLN A 258 13.41 16.58 -13.80
C GLN A 258 13.21 17.65 -12.72
N TYR A 259 14.07 18.65 -12.68
CA TYR A 259 13.95 19.78 -11.75
C TYR A 259 12.67 20.59 -12.02
N GLU A 260 12.31 20.81 -13.29
CA GLU A 260 11.05 21.45 -13.67
C GLU A 260 9.83 20.65 -13.15
N LEU A 261 9.84 19.31 -13.32
CA LEU A 261 8.78 18.45 -12.77
C LEU A 261 8.70 18.52 -11.25
N TYR A 262 9.85 18.57 -10.57
CA TYR A 262 9.92 18.74 -9.12
C TYR A 262 9.35 20.10 -8.67
N GLN A 263 9.70 21.19 -9.36
CA GLN A 263 9.13 22.51 -9.09
C GLN A 263 7.61 22.51 -9.30
N TYR A 264 7.14 21.86 -10.36
CA TYR A 264 5.72 21.70 -10.60
C TYR A 264 5.03 20.91 -9.49
N ALA A 265 5.62 19.80 -9.05
CA ALA A 265 5.10 19.03 -7.91
C ALA A 265 5.06 19.86 -6.61
N CYS A 266 6.06 20.72 -6.36
CA CYS A 266 6.05 21.65 -5.24
C CYS A 266 4.89 22.66 -5.34
N GLN A 267 4.59 23.16 -6.55
CA GLN A 267 3.42 24.00 -6.77
C GLN A 267 2.13 23.25 -6.44
N VAL A 268 1.95 22.02 -6.95
CA VAL A 268 0.76 21.21 -6.64
C VAL A 268 0.61 20.99 -5.13
N ALA A 269 1.72 20.69 -4.45
CA ALA A 269 1.72 20.48 -3.00
C ALA A 269 1.34 21.76 -2.24
N GLY A 270 1.78 22.93 -2.71
CA GLY A 270 1.37 24.23 -2.15
C GLY A 270 -0.11 24.55 -2.36
N GLU A 271 -0.74 23.97 -3.38
CA GLU A 271 -2.15 24.22 -3.71
C GLU A 271 -3.10 23.26 -2.98
N ASN A 272 -2.77 21.97 -2.90
CA ASN A 272 -3.70 20.96 -2.36
C ASN A 272 -3.06 19.89 -1.44
N GLY A 273 -1.77 20.01 -1.13
CA GLY A 273 -1.06 19.09 -0.21
C GLY A 273 -0.57 17.78 -0.83
N THR A 274 -0.81 17.53 -2.13
CA THR A 274 -0.23 16.40 -2.88
C THR A 274 0.91 16.90 -3.78
N PRO A 275 2.01 16.17 -4.03
CA PRO A 275 2.30 14.80 -3.59
C PRO A 275 3.04 14.71 -2.24
N TYR A 276 3.18 13.48 -1.74
CA TYR A 276 4.14 13.14 -0.70
C TYR A 276 5.53 13.05 -1.34
N PHE A 277 6.52 13.67 -0.72
CA PHE A 277 7.90 13.64 -1.22
C PHE A 277 8.71 12.54 -0.55
N VAL A 278 9.24 11.62 -1.35
CA VAL A 278 10.13 10.55 -0.92
C VAL A 278 11.55 10.88 -1.40
N PHE A 279 12.46 11.12 -0.46
CA PHE A 279 13.86 11.43 -0.79
C PHE A 279 14.71 10.17 -0.83
N ASP A 280 15.06 9.74 -2.05
CA ASP A 280 15.88 8.57 -2.32
C ASP A 280 17.37 8.90 -2.21
N ARG A 281 18.01 8.44 -1.13
CA ARG A 281 19.46 8.55 -0.92
C ARG A 281 20.13 7.26 -1.38
N ASP A 282 20.61 7.22 -2.62
CA ASP A 282 21.41 6.17 -3.28
C ASP A 282 20.94 4.69 -3.21
N GLU A 283 19.72 4.44 -2.74
CA GLU A 283 19.16 3.10 -2.58
C GLU A 283 18.01 2.86 -3.56
N VAL A 284 17.90 1.63 -4.09
CA VAL A 284 16.71 1.18 -4.80
C VAL A 284 15.60 1.03 -3.78
N THR A 285 14.63 1.94 -3.75
CA THR A 285 13.59 1.91 -2.73
C THR A 285 12.19 1.83 -3.29
N LEU A 286 11.48 0.83 -2.79
CA LEU A 286 10.03 0.74 -2.88
C LEU A 286 9.46 1.24 -1.56
N SER A 287 8.59 2.24 -1.64
CA SER A 287 7.78 2.62 -0.49
C SER A 287 6.53 1.74 -0.48
N ALA A 288 6.24 1.17 0.68
CA ALA A 288 4.97 0.54 0.99
C ALA A 288 4.36 1.23 2.21
N CYS A 289 3.05 1.46 2.20
CA CYS A 289 2.31 1.81 3.41
C CYS A 289 2.91 3.03 4.14
N CYS A 290 2.93 4.17 3.45
CA CYS A 290 3.35 5.49 3.95
C CYS A 290 4.80 5.65 4.45
N ARG A 291 5.51 4.59 4.84
CA ARG A 291 6.83 4.73 5.49
C ARG A 291 7.75 3.52 5.42
N LEU A 292 7.26 2.31 5.12
CA LEU A 292 8.13 1.13 5.06
C LEU A 292 8.95 1.20 3.77
N ARG A 293 10.26 1.33 3.94
CA ARG A 293 11.24 1.48 2.87
C ARG A 293 12.20 0.30 2.95
N THR A 294 12.32 -0.45 1.86
CA THR A 294 13.29 -1.55 1.76
C THR A 294 14.29 -1.22 0.66
N ALA A 295 15.58 -1.26 1.00
CA ALA A 295 16.65 -1.18 0.02
C ALA A 295 16.77 -2.53 -0.71
N ILE A 296 16.57 -2.53 -2.03
CA ILE A 296 16.74 -3.73 -2.85
C ILE A 296 18.21 -3.81 -3.25
N GLN A 297 18.91 -4.81 -2.69
CA GLN A 297 20.30 -5.12 -3.06
C GLN A 297 20.41 -6.31 -4.03
N ASP A 298 19.29 -6.95 -4.34
CA ASP A 298 19.25 -8.09 -5.27
C ASP A 298 19.24 -7.61 -6.72
N ASN A 299 20.39 -7.77 -7.38
CA ASN A 299 20.56 -7.43 -8.79
C ASN A 299 19.60 -8.20 -9.72
N TYR A 300 19.19 -9.43 -9.37
CA TYR A 300 18.22 -10.16 -10.17
C TYR A 300 16.87 -9.43 -10.14
N MET A 301 16.39 -9.00 -8.97
CA MET A 301 15.13 -8.25 -8.86
C MET A 301 15.18 -6.90 -9.60
N ILE A 302 16.36 -6.28 -9.71
CA ILE A 302 16.53 -5.03 -10.47
C ILE A 302 16.45 -5.30 -11.98
N GLN A 303 17.11 -6.35 -12.47
CA GLN A 303 17.10 -6.72 -13.90
C GLN A 303 15.80 -7.42 -14.34
N HIS A 304 15.07 -8.00 -13.38
CA HIS A 304 13.80 -8.69 -13.56
C HIS A 304 12.71 -8.03 -12.71
N PRO A 305 12.31 -6.79 -13.04
CA PRO A 305 11.36 -6.02 -12.26
C PRO A 305 9.99 -6.70 -12.10
N GLU A 306 9.63 -7.71 -12.89
CA GLU A 306 8.44 -8.55 -12.67
C GLU A 306 8.48 -9.38 -11.38
N SER A 307 9.68 -9.63 -10.85
CA SER A 307 9.91 -10.38 -9.61
C SER A 307 9.87 -9.49 -8.37
N MET A 308 9.89 -8.18 -8.57
CA MET A 308 9.99 -7.18 -7.51
C MET A 308 8.73 -7.15 -6.65
N ARG A 309 8.85 -7.64 -5.42
CA ARG A 309 7.79 -7.70 -4.41
C ARG A 309 8.39 -7.51 -3.03
N PHE A 310 7.71 -6.73 -2.20
CA PHE A 310 8.04 -6.56 -0.78
C PHE A 310 6.80 -6.90 0.06
N CYS A 311 7.01 -7.45 1.25
CA CYS A 311 5.93 -7.72 2.20
C CYS A 311 6.35 -7.27 3.60
N GLY A 312 5.53 -6.42 4.22
CA GLY A 312 5.53 -6.25 5.67
C GLY A 312 4.58 -7.27 6.26
N PHE A 313 5.09 -8.19 7.10
CA PHE A 313 4.27 -9.27 7.65
C PHE A 313 3.34 -8.79 8.78
N GLN A 314 3.86 -7.96 9.68
CA GLN A 314 3.12 -7.42 10.82
C GLN A 314 3.73 -6.09 11.28
N ASN A 315 2.94 -5.25 11.93
CA ASN A 315 3.38 -4.04 12.61
C ASN A 315 2.98 -4.09 14.09
N VAL A 316 3.91 -3.74 14.98
CA VAL A 316 3.67 -3.66 16.43
C VAL A 316 4.25 -2.35 16.95
N SER A 317 3.46 -1.59 17.69
CA SER A 317 3.92 -0.35 18.30
C SER A 317 4.18 -0.51 19.79
N ILE A 318 5.29 0.05 20.27
CA ILE A 318 5.61 0.12 21.70
C ILE A 318 5.05 1.41 22.28
N ASN A 319 4.38 1.32 23.43
CA ASN A 319 3.85 2.48 24.12
C ASN A 319 4.94 3.17 24.95
N LEU A 320 5.75 4.02 24.30
CA LEU A 320 6.81 4.78 24.95
C LEU A 320 6.32 5.64 26.12
N PRO A 321 5.17 6.35 26.03
CA PRO A 321 4.60 7.05 27.19
C PRO A 321 4.35 6.15 28.39
N GLN A 322 3.83 4.93 28.19
CA GLN A 322 3.62 3.98 29.29
C GLN A 322 4.95 3.48 29.86
N CYS A 323 5.97 3.26 29.02
CA CYS A 323 7.32 2.90 29.48
C CYS A 323 7.90 4.01 30.38
N ALA A 324 7.78 5.27 29.97
CA ALA A 324 8.23 6.42 30.76
C ALA A 324 7.47 6.58 32.07
N TYR A 325 6.15 6.36 32.04
CA TYR A 325 5.33 6.37 33.25
C TYR A 325 5.77 5.29 34.26
N LYS A 326 6.00 4.06 33.79
CA LYS A 326 6.45 2.93 34.63
C LYS A 326 7.86 3.13 35.19
N ALA A 327 8.76 3.72 34.40
CA ALA A 327 10.14 4.01 34.81
C ALA A 327 10.21 4.99 35.99
N GLY A 328 9.31 5.98 36.02
CA GLY A 328 9.30 7.05 37.00
C GLY A 328 10.23 8.22 36.64
N ARG A 329 9.98 9.37 37.28
CA ARG A 329 10.62 10.65 36.91
C ARG A 329 12.14 10.59 37.02
N GLY A 330 12.83 10.98 35.95
CA GLY A 330 14.29 11.13 35.89
C GLY A 330 15.07 9.81 35.79
N LYS A 331 14.40 8.66 35.65
CA LYS A 331 15.05 7.33 35.62
C LYS A 331 15.18 6.82 34.19
N VAL A 332 16.18 7.33 33.47
CA VAL A 332 16.40 7.01 32.05
C VAL A 332 16.77 5.53 31.85
N ASP A 333 17.62 4.95 32.71
CA ASP A 333 17.99 3.54 32.58
C ASP A 333 16.78 2.60 32.77
N ALA A 334 15.85 2.97 33.67
CA ALA A 334 14.62 2.22 33.87
C ALA A 334 13.65 2.36 32.68
N LEU A 335 13.65 3.52 31.99
CA LEU A 335 12.91 3.70 30.74
C LEU A 335 13.44 2.76 29.66
N TYR A 336 14.76 2.71 29.46
CA TYR A 336 15.35 1.79 28.49
C TYR A 336 15.05 0.33 28.83
N ALA A 337 15.17 -0.07 30.09
CA ALA A 337 14.80 -1.43 30.51
C ALA A 337 13.32 -1.78 30.22
N HIS A 338 12.41 -0.82 30.32
CA HIS A 338 11.01 -1.03 29.93
C HIS A 338 10.82 -1.10 28.40
N ILE A 339 11.57 -0.31 27.63
CA ILE A 339 11.56 -0.40 26.16
C ILE A 339 12.10 -1.76 25.73
N ASP A 340 13.22 -2.21 26.28
CA ASP A 340 13.83 -3.51 25.98
C ASP A 340 12.85 -4.65 26.29
N LYS A 341 12.20 -4.60 27.45
CA LYS A 341 11.15 -5.56 27.80
C LYS A 341 9.97 -5.53 26.82
N ALA A 342 9.62 -4.36 26.27
CA ALA A 342 8.56 -4.27 25.27
C ALA A 342 9.03 -4.87 23.92
N MET A 343 10.30 -4.67 23.55
CA MET A 343 10.91 -5.25 22.36
C MET A 343 10.91 -6.79 22.40
N ASP A 344 11.10 -7.40 23.57
CA ASP A 344 11.03 -8.85 23.76
C ASP A 344 9.66 -9.45 23.39
N PHE A 345 8.59 -8.66 23.39
CA PHE A 345 7.26 -9.09 22.93
C PHE A 345 7.02 -8.87 21.44
N VAL A 346 7.88 -8.09 20.78
CA VAL A 346 7.74 -7.69 19.36
C VAL A 346 8.53 -8.62 18.44
N ILE A 347 9.73 -9.05 18.88
CA ILE A 347 10.63 -9.97 18.18
C ILE A 347 10.13 -11.41 18.36
#